data_AF-A0A0K1EH75-F1
#
_entry.id   AF-A0A0K1EH75-F1
#
_cell.length_a   1.000
_cell.length_b   1.000
_cell.length_c   1.000
_cell.angle_alpha   90.00
_cell.angle_beta   90.00
_cell.angle_gamma   90.00
#
_symmetry.space_group_name_H-M   'P 1'
#
loop_
_entity.id
_entity.type
_entity.pdbx_description
1 polymer ?
#
loop_
_entity_poly.entity_id
_entity_poly.type
_entity_poly.pdbx_seq_one_letter_code
_entity_poly.pdbx_strand_id
1 'polypeptide(L)'
;MKLNAQQLQEILIGLGLYFIAAWALTTQVPARWRTYSQKIAAVLGVVLFFVGVQRYVADHARAVDVAKAGIAMMAASCVFYEAHRAGQRRPVAERWKKFIGITLGVAAILCYFNGFRFGYPKYWHRWDQYHYYMGAKYFPELGYSNLYKCSLIAQDELGVVEYTNEDTGKKVRIDMTKEVRAPEKKIRNLSGDNLLKPASEFLDKPDDCKHSFTPARWDEYKRDVKFFRTVSDKGYWDDMQKDHGYNPPPVWTLGGKFFAELVDPSHRIFGFLWVQHLAMLDVLFIGGMFVALYWAFGWRVCAVGAIFWGCQSSAPFYWTGGAFLRQDWLFWLVLSTCFLRKRYFALAGASVVYAGLLRIFPGIVVIGGLTVAGIHLARHRRMPAHHVRMLLGGIAAAAILIPASMAVAGKDAYQQFYKHTLQVHDQTPLTNHMGLRVLVGQGTPIEINERIGPVPVPGIKLGVGVESGRMKYTRDNKLQDPFEVWKRMRIERYAKYKWVAYGIIAATLALFVYVCRRVRSLWIAQCLAQIFVILASQLTCYYYSFMILAAPLSRVKPQIEVPLFGLAALSQFIWMAFYWNDDKYYTLTAISLAFCYYLLCVFSGRTFPWKKPEEPSPAPAVTSQS
;
A
#
# COMPACT_ATOMS: atom_id res chain seq x y z
N MET A 1 -3.32 18.05 -19.39
CA MET A 1 -4.00 19.34 -19.67
C MET A 1 -3.07 20.45 -19.23
N LYS A 2 -2.81 21.47 -20.06
CA LYS A 2 -1.90 22.59 -19.71
C LYS A 2 -2.69 23.61 -18.87
N LEU A 3 -2.19 23.93 -17.68
CA LEU A 3 -2.64 25.12 -16.93
C LEU A 3 -2.34 26.35 -17.79
N ASN A 4 -3.28 27.28 -17.90
CA ASN A 4 -3.03 28.53 -18.62
C ASN A 4 -2.18 29.49 -17.75
N ALA A 5 -1.57 30.50 -18.37
CA ALA A 5 -0.64 31.41 -17.69
C ALA A 5 -1.30 32.19 -16.54
N GLN A 6 -2.59 32.51 -16.68
CA GLN A 6 -3.39 33.21 -15.68
C GLN A 6 -3.63 32.33 -14.43
N GLN A 7 -3.97 31.06 -14.62
CA GLN A 7 -4.12 30.09 -13.54
C GLN A 7 -2.80 29.87 -12.78
N LEU A 8 -1.67 29.86 -13.51
CA LEU A 8 -0.35 29.75 -12.89
C LEU A 8 -0.03 30.99 -12.03
N GLN A 9 -0.36 32.19 -12.53
CA GLN A 9 -0.21 33.44 -11.77
C GLN A 9 -1.09 33.45 -10.51
N GLU A 10 -2.35 33.04 -10.59
CA GLU A 10 -3.26 33.01 -9.44
C GLU A 10 -2.79 32.04 -8.35
N ILE A 11 -2.27 30.86 -8.73
CA ILE A 11 -1.67 29.90 -7.80
C ILE A 11 -0.42 30.48 -7.13
N LEU A 12 0.47 31.13 -7.90
CA LEU A 12 1.70 31.72 -7.37
C LEU A 12 1.41 32.91 -6.44
N ILE A 13 0.43 33.75 -6.77
CA ILE A 13 -0.02 34.86 -5.93
C ILE A 13 -0.66 34.32 -4.64
N GLY A 14 -1.54 33.31 -4.74
CA GLY A 14 -2.16 32.67 -3.58
C GLY A 14 -1.13 32.03 -2.63
N LEU A 15 -0.12 31.36 -3.18
CA LEU A 15 1.02 30.85 -2.41
C LEU A 15 1.81 31.98 -1.75
N GLY A 16 2.11 33.06 -2.48
CA GLY A 16 2.79 34.24 -1.96
C GLY A 16 2.05 34.86 -0.77
N LEU A 17 0.74 35.11 -0.92
CA LEU A 17 -0.12 35.65 0.14
C LEU A 17 -0.21 34.72 1.34
N TYR A 18 -0.31 33.40 1.12
CA TYR A 18 -0.28 32.42 2.18
C TYR A 18 1.04 32.46 2.96
N PHE A 19 2.19 32.50 2.28
CA PHE A 19 3.49 32.58 2.94
C PHE A 19 3.68 33.89 3.70
N ILE A 20 3.16 35.01 3.18
CA ILE A 20 3.16 36.30 3.88
C ILE A 20 2.29 36.23 5.15
N ALA A 21 1.08 35.67 5.06
CA ALA A 21 0.18 35.51 6.20
C ALA A 21 0.76 34.54 7.25
N ALA A 22 1.31 33.41 6.82
CA ALA A 22 1.97 32.45 7.70
C ALA A 22 3.23 33.06 8.37
N TRP A 23 3.97 33.90 7.65
CA TRP A 23 5.09 34.67 8.21
C TRP A 23 4.60 35.69 9.24
N ALA A 24 3.57 36.48 8.96
CA ALA A 24 3.01 37.44 9.90
C ALA A 24 2.48 36.75 11.17
N LEU A 25 1.79 35.62 11.03
CA LEU A 25 1.28 34.81 12.15
C LEU A 25 2.38 34.18 13.01
N THR A 26 3.61 34.09 12.51
CA THR A 26 4.75 33.52 13.24
C THR A 26 5.68 34.58 13.82
N THR A 27 5.74 35.78 13.22
CA THR A 27 6.58 36.88 13.69
C THR A 27 5.85 37.80 14.65
N GLN A 28 4.59 38.13 14.36
CA GLN A 28 3.84 39.16 15.08
C GLN A 28 2.93 38.63 16.20
N VAL A 29 2.63 37.33 16.22
CA VAL A 29 1.80 36.72 17.28
C VAL A 29 2.62 36.52 18.56
N PRO A 30 2.06 36.83 19.75
CA PRO A 30 2.71 36.63 21.04
C PRO A 30 3.19 35.19 21.25
N ALA A 31 4.34 35.02 21.93
CA ALA A 31 5.02 33.72 22.08
C ALA A 31 4.11 32.59 22.61
N ARG A 32 3.19 32.90 23.53
CA ARG A 32 2.22 31.95 24.11
C ARG A 32 1.28 31.32 23.07
N TRP A 33 0.99 32.01 21.97
CA TRP A 33 0.05 31.57 20.93
C TRP A 33 0.72 31.07 19.65
N ARG A 34 2.04 31.30 19.48
CA ARG A 34 2.77 30.95 18.24
C ARG A 34 2.62 29.49 17.82
N THR A 35 2.63 28.57 18.77
CA THR A 35 2.52 27.13 18.47
C THR A 35 1.12 26.77 17.97
N TYR A 36 0.08 27.43 18.47
CA TYR A 36 -1.30 27.23 18.02
C TYR A 36 -1.54 27.93 16.69
N SER A 37 -1.06 29.17 16.51
CA SER A 37 -1.18 29.89 15.24
C SER A 37 -0.43 29.21 14.10
N GLN A 38 0.72 28.57 14.37
CA GLN A 38 1.43 27.72 13.40
C GLN A 38 0.60 26.51 12.97
N LYS A 39 -0.06 25.83 13.90
CA LYS A 39 -0.93 24.69 13.59
C LYS A 39 -2.15 25.13 12.77
N ILE A 40 -2.78 26.24 13.15
CA ILE A 40 -3.93 26.82 12.44
C ILE A 40 -3.53 27.28 11.04
N ALA A 41 -2.39 27.97 10.90
CA ALA A 41 -1.87 28.40 9.60
C ALA A 41 -1.58 27.21 8.68
N ALA A 42 -0.99 26.14 9.22
CA ALA A 42 -0.78 24.91 8.46
C ALA A 42 -2.10 24.29 7.98
N VAL A 43 -3.12 24.21 8.86
CA VAL A 43 -4.46 23.72 8.51
C VAL A 43 -5.11 24.61 7.44
N LEU A 44 -5.10 25.93 7.62
CA LEU A 44 -5.67 26.89 6.68
C LEU A 44 -4.96 26.89 5.33
N GLY A 45 -3.63 26.76 5.32
CA GLY A 45 -2.85 26.64 4.09
C GLY A 45 -3.22 25.42 3.28
N VAL A 46 -3.47 24.29 3.96
CA VAL A 46 -3.95 23.10 3.28
C VAL A 46 -5.38 23.27 2.78
N VAL A 47 -6.28 23.86 3.57
CA VAL A 47 -7.66 24.16 3.12
C VAL A 47 -7.65 25.05 1.88
N LEU A 48 -6.88 26.15 1.88
CA LEU A 48 -6.76 27.07 0.76
C LEU A 48 -6.18 26.38 -0.49
N PHE A 49 -5.19 25.51 -0.30
CA PHE A 49 -4.62 24.72 -1.38
C PHE A 49 -5.67 23.82 -2.04
N PHE A 50 -6.47 23.08 -1.26
CA PHE A 50 -7.53 22.22 -1.82
C PHE A 50 -8.67 23.02 -2.45
N VAL A 51 -9.05 24.17 -1.87
CA VAL A 51 -10.04 25.08 -2.47
C VAL A 51 -9.54 25.60 -3.82
N GLY A 52 -8.26 25.98 -3.92
CA GLY A 52 -7.65 26.40 -5.17
C GLY A 52 -7.60 25.27 -6.20
N VAL A 53 -7.10 24.10 -5.82
CA VAL A 53 -7.02 22.91 -6.69
C VAL A 53 -8.40 22.51 -7.22
N GLN A 54 -9.43 22.56 -6.37
CA GLN A 54 -10.83 22.27 -6.74
C GLN A 54 -11.41 23.32 -7.71
N ARG A 55 -11.00 24.59 -7.60
CA ARG A 55 -11.48 25.68 -8.47
C ARG A 55 -10.89 25.63 -9.88
N TYR A 56 -9.67 25.10 -10.05
CA TYR A 56 -8.91 25.22 -11.30
C TYR A 56 -8.69 23.90 -12.06
N VAL A 57 -9.01 22.73 -11.48
CA VAL A 57 -8.91 21.44 -12.16
C VAL A 57 -10.26 20.76 -12.18
N ALA A 58 -10.86 20.64 -13.37
CA ALA A 58 -12.19 20.04 -13.55
C ALA A 58 -12.24 18.55 -13.13
N ASP A 59 -11.12 17.83 -13.26
CA ASP A 59 -10.98 16.45 -12.81
C ASP A 59 -10.26 16.38 -11.45
N HIS A 60 -11.05 16.22 -10.38
CA HIS A 60 -10.56 16.19 -8.99
C HIS A 60 -9.44 15.16 -8.77
N ALA A 61 -9.49 14.00 -9.42
CA ALA A 61 -8.49 12.95 -9.25
C ALA A 61 -7.13 13.40 -9.80
N ARG A 62 -7.10 13.97 -11.01
CA ARG A 62 -5.88 14.54 -11.60
C ARG A 62 -5.34 15.71 -10.80
N ALA A 63 -6.24 16.51 -10.23
CA ALA A 63 -5.88 17.64 -9.36
C ALA A 63 -5.08 17.17 -8.14
N VAL A 64 -5.53 16.09 -7.50
CA VAL A 64 -4.85 15.45 -6.37
C VAL A 64 -3.50 14.85 -6.78
N ASP A 65 -3.39 14.23 -7.95
CA ASP A 65 -2.12 13.66 -8.41
C ASP A 65 -1.06 14.75 -8.68
N VAL A 66 -1.46 15.85 -9.33
CA VAL A 66 -0.60 17.04 -9.53
C VAL A 66 -0.20 17.66 -8.20
N ALA A 67 -1.13 17.75 -7.25
CA ALA A 67 -0.86 18.24 -5.91
C ALA A 67 0.19 17.40 -5.17
N LYS A 68 0.07 16.06 -5.22
CA LYS A 68 1.04 15.13 -4.63
C LYS A 68 2.43 15.33 -5.24
N ALA A 69 2.53 15.47 -6.56
CA ALA A 69 3.79 15.76 -7.23
C ALA A 69 4.38 17.10 -6.77
N GLY A 70 3.55 18.16 -6.69
CA GLY A 70 3.95 19.48 -6.23
C GLY A 70 4.46 19.49 -4.79
N ILE A 71 3.78 18.79 -3.87
CA ILE A 71 4.19 18.65 -2.47
C ILE A 71 5.54 17.95 -2.36
N ALA A 72 5.72 16.84 -3.09
CA ALA A 72 6.98 16.10 -3.09
C ALA A 72 8.15 16.93 -3.66
N MET A 73 7.94 17.64 -4.78
CA MET A 73 8.94 18.54 -5.35
C MET A 73 9.27 19.71 -4.43
N MET A 74 8.27 20.31 -3.77
CA MET A 74 8.48 21.37 -2.78
C MET A 74 9.31 20.85 -1.60
N ALA A 75 9.01 19.65 -1.09
CA ALA A 75 9.78 19.04 -0.02
C ALA A 75 11.24 18.82 -0.43
N ALA A 76 11.50 18.33 -1.65
CA ALA A 76 12.86 18.19 -2.19
C ALA A 76 13.59 19.54 -2.26
N SER A 77 12.93 20.58 -2.79
CA SER A 77 13.47 21.95 -2.86
C SER A 77 13.78 22.53 -1.47
N CYS A 78 12.93 22.28 -0.47
CA CYS A 78 13.20 22.69 0.91
C CYS A 78 14.45 22.02 1.49
N VAL A 79 14.67 20.73 1.22
CA VAL A 79 15.88 20.03 1.66
C VAL A 79 17.13 20.55 0.95
N PHE A 80 17.05 20.82 -0.36
CA PHE A 80 18.14 21.47 -1.09
C PHE A 80 18.47 22.85 -0.52
N TYR A 81 17.46 23.68 -0.27
CA TYR A 81 17.62 24.99 0.32
C TYR A 81 18.26 24.92 1.72
N GLU A 82 17.81 23.97 2.55
CA GLU A 82 18.42 23.72 3.86
C GLU A 82 19.91 23.38 3.74
N ALA A 83 20.27 22.45 2.84
CA ALA A 83 21.65 22.03 2.62
C ALA A 83 22.52 23.20 2.11
N HIS A 84 21.99 24.01 1.18
CA HIS A 84 22.66 25.19 0.66
C HIS A 84 22.91 26.23 1.77
N ARG A 85 21.90 26.53 2.59
CA ARG A 85 22.01 27.46 3.73
C ARG A 85 22.97 26.97 4.81
N ALA A 86 23.00 25.66 5.06
CA ALA A 86 23.99 25.04 5.94
C ALA A 86 25.41 25.20 5.39
N GLY A 87 25.60 25.02 4.07
CA GLY A 87 26.88 25.26 3.39
C GLY A 87 27.37 26.71 3.48
N GLN A 88 26.44 27.67 3.46
CA GLN A 88 26.73 29.10 3.70
C GLN A 88 26.96 29.46 5.18
N ARG A 89 27.00 28.48 6.09
CA ARG A 89 27.10 28.68 7.55
C ARG A 89 25.95 29.55 8.12
N ARG A 90 24.79 29.58 7.45
CA ARG A 90 23.59 30.31 7.86
C ARG A 90 22.37 29.38 7.91
N PRO A 91 22.38 28.36 8.79
CA PRO A 91 21.37 27.30 8.78
C PRO A 91 19.97 27.85 8.97
N VAL A 92 19.00 27.22 8.30
CA VAL A 92 17.58 27.53 8.51
C VAL A 92 17.21 27.18 9.95
N ALA A 93 16.49 28.08 10.64
CA ALA A 93 16.06 27.83 12.01
C ALA A 93 15.13 26.61 12.10
N GLU A 94 15.31 25.77 13.11
CA GLU A 94 14.59 24.51 13.27
C GLU A 94 13.06 24.68 13.29
N ARG A 95 12.57 25.79 13.85
CA ARG A 95 11.15 26.16 13.85
C ARG A 95 10.54 26.19 12.44
N TRP A 96 11.28 26.70 11.46
CA TRP A 96 10.82 26.82 10.08
C TRP A 96 10.84 25.47 9.37
N LYS A 97 11.87 24.66 9.60
CA LYS A 97 11.93 23.28 9.10
C LYS A 97 10.74 22.47 9.61
N LYS A 98 10.46 22.58 10.91
CA LYS A 98 9.34 21.90 11.57
C LYS A 98 8.00 22.37 11.03
N PHE A 99 7.79 23.68 10.92
CA PHE A 99 6.56 24.25 10.37
C PHE A 99 6.30 23.77 8.93
N ILE A 100 7.28 23.92 8.04
CA ILE A 100 7.14 23.55 6.63
C ILE A 100 6.97 22.03 6.49
N GLY A 101 7.82 21.23 7.16
CA GLY A 101 7.77 19.78 7.07
C GLY A 101 6.45 19.19 7.58
N ILE A 102 5.93 19.69 8.71
CA ILE A 102 4.61 19.26 9.23
C ILE A 102 3.50 19.69 8.28
N THR A 103 3.55 20.92 7.74
CA THR A 103 2.53 21.42 6.80
C THR A 103 2.47 20.54 5.55
N LEU A 104 3.61 20.26 4.93
CA LEU A 104 3.69 19.39 3.76
C LEU A 104 3.28 17.94 4.09
N GLY A 105 3.65 17.42 5.26
CA GLY A 105 3.23 16.10 5.71
C GLY A 105 1.71 15.98 5.90
N VAL A 106 1.08 16.97 6.52
CA VAL A 106 -0.38 17.03 6.66
C VAL A 106 -1.06 17.18 5.30
N ALA A 107 -0.53 18.04 4.42
CA ALA A 107 -1.02 18.19 3.05
C ALA A 107 -0.95 16.87 2.26
N ALA A 108 0.14 16.12 2.41
CA ALA A 108 0.32 14.81 1.75
C ALA A 108 -0.69 13.78 2.25
N ILE A 109 -0.92 13.69 3.57
CA ILE A 109 -1.93 12.79 4.15
C ILE A 109 -3.32 13.17 3.62
N LEU A 110 -3.65 14.46 3.59
CA LEU A 110 -4.94 14.92 3.06
C LEU A 110 -5.09 14.62 1.57
N CYS A 111 -4.01 14.73 0.78
CA CYS A 111 -4.01 14.33 -0.62
C CYS A 111 -4.17 12.81 -0.79
N TYR A 112 -3.60 12.00 0.10
CA TYR A 112 -3.82 10.55 0.10
C TYR A 112 -5.31 10.23 0.22
N PHE A 113 -6.01 10.86 1.16
CA PHE A 113 -7.47 10.74 1.33
C PHE A 113 -8.28 11.53 0.28
N ASN A 114 -7.69 11.88 -0.86
CA ASN A 114 -8.31 12.63 -1.96
C ASN A 114 -9.01 13.93 -1.52
N GLY A 115 -8.47 14.62 -0.50
CA GLY A 115 -9.11 15.83 0.06
C GLY A 115 -10.49 15.55 0.65
N PHE A 116 -10.71 14.35 1.19
CA PHE A 116 -11.98 13.84 1.71
C PHE A 116 -13.11 13.66 0.68
N ARG A 117 -12.78 13.70 -0.62
CA ARG A 117 -13.68 13.24 -1.68
C ARG A 117 -13.42 11.76 -1.96
N PHE A 118 -14.12 10.93 -1.21
CA PHE A 118 -13.94 9.50 -1.26
C PHE A 118 -14.60 8.90 -2.51
N GLY A 119 -13.91 7.97 -3.18
CA GLY A 119 -14.49 7.18 -4.27
C GLY A 119 -15.61 6.25 -3.82
N TYR A 120 -15.66 5.93 -2.53
CA TYR A 120 -16.72 5.14 -1.92
C TYR A 120 -17.65 6.05 -1.10
N PRO A 121 -18.93 6.21 -1.52
CA PRO A 121 -19.91 6.97 -0.77
C PRO A 121 -20.04 6.46 0.65
N LYS A 122 -20.20 7.38 1.61
CA LYS A 122 -20.27 7.10 3.06
C LYS A 122 -18.99 6.49 3.67
N TYR A 123 -17.85 6.56 2.97
CA TYR A 123 -16.52 6.14 3.46
C TYR A 123 -16.44 4.67 3.92
N TRP A 124 -16.98 3.74 3.13
CA TRP A 124 -16.75 2.32 3.35
C TRP A 124 -16.79 1.56 2.03
N HIS A 125 -15.89 0.59 1.88
CA HIS A 125 -15.65 -0.13 0.65
C HIS A 125 -16.55 -1.38 0.62
N ARG A 126 -17.75 -1.25 0.06
CA ARG A 126 -18.75 -2.32 -0.04
C ARG A 126 -18.18 -3.65 -0.53
N TRP A 127 -17.39 -3.61 -1.61
CA TRP A 127 -16.73 -4.79 -2.17
C TRP A 127 -15.76 -5.46 -1.21
N ASP A 128 -14.81 -4.71 -0.64
CA ASP A 128 -13.89 -5.24 0.36
C ASP A 128 -14.67 -5.80 1.56
N GLN A 129 -15.59 -5.03 2.13
CA GLN A 129 -16.30 -5.45 3.33
C GLN A 129 -17.23 -6.63 3.10
N TYR A 130 -17.88 -6.77 1.94
CA TYR A 130 -18.62 -7.99 1.63
C TYR A 130 -17.71 -9.22 1.73
N HIS A 131 -16.53 -9.19 1.12
CA HIS A 131 -15.61 -10.32 1.17
C HIS A 131 -15.06 -10.56 2.58
N TYR A 132 -14.57 -9.51 3.24
CA TYR A 132 -13.82 -9.63 4.49
C TYR A 132 -14.70 -9.68 5.75
N TYR A 133 -15.87 -9.04 5.76
CA TYR A 133 -16.87 -9.19 6.82
C TYR A 133 -17.53 -10.57 6.75
N MET A 134 -18.14 -10.92 5.59
CA MET A 134 -18.85 -12.19 5.45
C MET A 134 -17.89 -13.37 5.55
N GLY A 135 -16.73 -13.30 4.88
CA GLY A 135 -15.74 -14.36 4.90
C GLY A 135 -15.16 -14.61 6.30
N ALA A 136 -14.99 -13.58 7.13
CA ALA A 136 -14.47 -13.76 8.48
C ALA A 136 -15.55 -14.21 9.48
N LYS A 137 -16.73 -13.56 9.47
CA LYS A 137 -17.83 -13.87 10.40
C LYS A 137 -18.37 -15.28 10.22
N TYR A 138 -18.43 -15.76 8.98
CA TYR A 138 -18.96 -17.08 8.62
C TYR A 138 -17.86 -18.03 8.15
N PHE A 139 -16.61 -17.81 8.56
CA PHE A 139 -15.49 -18.65 8.11
C PHE A 139 -15.69 -20.14 8.42
N PRO A 140 -16.19 -20.56 9.60
CA PRO A 140 -16.41 -21.99 9.89
C PRO A 140 -17.35 -22.68 8.90
N GLU A 141 -18.36 -21.96 8.38
CA GLU A 141 -19.35 -22.50 7.46
C GLU A 141 -18.92 -22.34 5.99
N LEU A 142 -18.21 -21.25 5.67
CA LEU A 142 -17.86 -20.91 4.29
C LEU A 142 -16.50 -21.43 3.84
N GLY A 143 -15.53 -21.51 4.75
CA GLY A 143 -14.12 -21.58 4.42
C GLY A 143 -13.71 -20.54 3.37
N TYR A 144 -12.71 -20.87 2.54
CA TYR A 144 -12.32 -20.01 1.41
C TYR A 144 -13.19 -20.20 0.16
N SER A 145 -13.97 -21.28 0.08
CA SER A 145 -14.53 -21.75 -1.19
C SER A 145 -16.04 -21.54 -1.38
N ASN A 146 -16.79 -21.22 -0.31
CA ASN A 146 -18.25 -21.27 -0.40
C ASN A 146 -18.93 -19.88 -0.45
N LEU A 147 -18.19 -18.77 -0.28
CA LEU A 147 -18.76 -17.42 -0.14
C LEU A 147 -19.81 -17.07 -1.20
N TYR A 148 -19.51 -17.29 -2.49
CA TYR A 148 -20.41 -16.87 -3.56
C TYR A 148 -21.59 -17.82 -3.78
N LYS A 149 -21.35 -19.15 -3.81
CA LYS A 149 -22.46 -20.09 -3.98
C LYS A 149 -23.45 -19.97 -2.81
N CYS A 150 -22.95 -19.79 -1.59
CA CYS A 150 -23.80 -19.58 -0.42
C CYS A 150 -24.54 -18.25 -0.51
N SER A 151 -23.90 -17.16 -0.90
CA SER A 151 -24.58 -15.87 -1.09
C SER A 151 -25.67 -15.95 -2.16
N LEU A 152 -25.42 -16.70 -3.24
CA LEU A 152 -26.38 -16.94 -4.31
C LEU A 152 -27.61 -17.71 -3.82
N ILE A 153 -27.41 -18.82 -3.10
CA ILE A 153 -28.50 -19.64 -2.53
C ILE A 153 -29.28 -18.84 -1.47
N ALA A 154 -28.58 -18.12 -0.59
CA ALA A 154 -29.19 -17.23 0.39
C ALA A 154 -30.04 -16.14 -0.27
N GLN A 155 -29.55 -15.55 -1.37
CA GLN A 155 -30.29 -14.56 -2.15
C GLN A 155 -31.53 -15.18 -2.83
N ASP A 156 -31.45 -16.41 -3.36
CA ASP A 156 -32.60 -17.11 -3.94
C ASP A 156 -33.73 -17.32 -2.92
N GLU A 157 -33.38 -17.75 -1.69
CA GLU A 157 -34.34 -18.01 -0.62
C GLU A 157 -34.94 -16.74 0.01
N LEU A 158 -34.33 -15.56 -0.19
CA LEU A 158 -34.86 -14.30 0.33
C LEU A 158 -36.13 -13.83 -0.40
N GLY A 159 -36.39 -14.35 -1.60
CA GLY A 159 -37.59 -14.03 -2.36
C GLY A 159 -37.75 -12.54 -2.67
N VAL A 160 -38.98 -12.04 -2.52
CA VAL A 160 -39.29 -10.62 -2.72
C VAL A 160 -38.93 -9.84 -1.46
N VAL A 161 -38.04 -8.86 -1.62
CA VAL A 161 -37.59 -7.98 -0.55
C VAL A 161 -38.06 -6.55 -0.82
N GLU A 162 -38.71 -5.97 0.18
CA GLU A 162 -39.00 -4.54 0.23
C GLU A 162 -38.07 -3.84 1.25
N TYR A 163 -37.53 -2.71 0.85
CA TYR A 163 -36.70 -1.88 1.71
C TYR A 163 -36.80 -0.41 1.31
N THR A 164 -36.41 0.49 2.21
CA THR A 164 -36.26 1.91 1.89
C THR A 164 -34.81 2.18 1.54
N ASN A 165 -34.55 2.62 0.32
CA ASN A 165 -33.20 2.96 -0.11
C ASN A 165 -32.76 4.23 0.63
N GLU A 166 -31.72 4.13 1.45
CA GLU A 166 -31.28 5.24 2.30
C GLU A 166 -30.76 6.46 1.55
N ASP A 167 -30.21 6.26 0.35
CA ASP A 167 -29.62 7.35 -0.44
C ASP A 167 -30.71 8.17 -1.15
N THR A 168 -31.86 7.56 -1.44
CA THR A 168 -32.96 8.18 -2.21
C THR A 168 -34.24 8.40 -1.40
N GLY A 169 -34.37 7.77 -0.23
CA GLY A 169 -35.60 7.73 0.58
C GLY A 169 -36.76 6.94 -0.04
N LYS A 170 -36.56 6.33 -1.23
CA LYS A 170 -37.62 5.63 -1.95
C LYS A 170 -37.81 4.22 -1.41
N LYS A 171 -39.07 3.78 -1.30
CA LYS A 171 -39.39 2.37 -1.13
C LYS A 171 -39.06 1.64 -2.42
N VAL A 172 -38.26 0.59 -2.31
CA VAL A 172 -37.82 -0.26 -3.41
C VAL A 172 -38.27 -1.67 -3.13
N ARG A 173 -38.87 -2.30 -4.14
CA ARG A 173 -39.24 -3.72 -4.14
C ARG A 173 -38.35 -4.44 -5.16
N ILE A 174 -37.60 -5.43 -4.71
CA ILE A 174 -36.73 -6.26 -5.55
C ILE A 174 -37.09 -7.74 -5.39
N ASP A 175 -37.00 -8.48 -6.48
CA ASP A 175 -37.20 -9.93 -6.51
C ASP A 175 -35.84 -10.60 -6.59
N MET A 176 -35.35 -11.07 -5.44
CA MET A 176 -34.00 -11.64 -5.32
C MET A 176 -33.88 -12.96 -6.07
N THR A 177 -34.92 -13.79 -6.03
CA THR A 177 -35.04 -15.06 -6.77
C THR A 177 -34.91 -14.81 -8.26
N LYS A 178 -35.63 -13.82 -8.79
CA LYS A 178 -35.55 -13.46 -10.22
C LYS A 178 -34.15 -12.96 -10.62
N GLU A 179 -33.47 -12.20 -9.76
CA GLU A 179 -32.12 -11.70 -10.05
C GLU A 179 -31.08 -12.83 -10.17
N VAL A 180 -31.15 -13.83 -9.29
CA VAL A 180 -30.16 -14.93 -9.29
C VAL A 180 -30.47 -16.01 -10.31
N ARG A 181 -31.74 -16.19 -10.67
CA ARG A 181 -32.19 -17.14 -11.71
C ARG A 181 -32.16 -16.56 -13.13
N ALA A 182 -31.67 -15.33 -13.30
CA ALA A 182 -31.51 -14.73 -14.61
C ALA A 182 -30.51 -15.55 -15.47
N PRO A 183 -30.81 -15.88 -16.73
CA PRO A 183 -29.96 -16.77 -17.56
C PRO A 183 -28.52 -16.29 -17.74
N GLU A 184 -28.30 -14.98 -17.71
CA GLU A 184 -26.99 -14.36 -17.85
C GLU A 184 -26.19 -14.30 -16.54
N LYS A 185 -26.80 -14.62 -15.38
CA LYS A 185 -26.14 -14.55 -14.08
C LYS A 185 -25.04 -15.61 -14.02
N LYS A 186 -23.81 -15.13 -13.77
CA LYS A 186 -22.63 -15.97 -13.54
C LYS A 186 -21.95 -15.55 -12.25
N ILE A 187 -21.41 -16.53 -11.53
CA ILE A 187 -20.57 -16.31 -10.35
C ILE A 187 -19.26 -17.10 -10.51
N ARG A 188 -18.23 -16.72 -9.76
CA ARG A 188 -16.96 -17.47 -9.78
C ARG A 188 -17.06 -18.75 -8.94
N ASN A 189 -16.57 -19.85 -9.49
CA ASN A 189 -16.48 -21.13 -8.77
C ASN A 189 -15.22 -21.19 -7.88
N LEU A 190 -15.32 -20.71 -6.64
CA LEU A 190 -14.20 -20.68 -5.68
C LEU A 190 -13.82 -22.08 -5.14
N SER A 191 -14.68 -23.10 -5.31
CA SER A 191 -14.41 -24.48 -4.90
C SER A 191 -13.68 -25.33 -5.94
N GLY A 192 -13.59 -24.86 -7.19
CA GLY A 192 -13.10 -25.66 -8.31
C GLY A 192 -12.08 -24.93 -9.17
N ASP A 193 -12.43 -24.75 -10.45
CA ASP A 193 -11.56 -24.22 -11.51
C ASP A 193 -11.38 -22.69 -11.46
N ASN A 194 -12.00 -22.01 -10.50
CA ASN A 194 -11.98 -20.56 -10.36
C ASN A 194 -12.52 -19.83 -11.61
N LEU A 195 -13.29 -20.51 -12.46
CA LEU A 195 -13.93 -19.94 -13.65
C LEU A 195 -15.30 -19.36 -13.31
N LEU A 196 -15.79 -18.48 -14.18
CA LEU A 196 -17.18 -17.99 -14.11
C LEU A 196 -18.11 -19.07 -14.65
N LYS A 197 -19.03 -19.54 -13.80
CA LYS A 197 -20.05 -20.55 -14.12
C LYS A 197 -21.45 -19.94 -14.03
N PRO A 198 -22.42 -20.45 -14.82
CA PRO A 198 -23.83 -20.10 -14.66
C PRO A 198 -24.33 -20.31 -13.23
N ALA A 199 -25.16 -19.40 -12.74
CA ALA A 199 -25.74 -19.48 -11.41
C ALA A 199 -26.59 -20.75 -11.19
N SER A 200 -27.25 -21.25 -12.23
CA SER A 200 -28.09 -22.46 -12.19
C SER A 200 -27.34 -23.68 -11.67
N GLU A 201 -26.07 -23.86 -12.05
CA GLU A 201 -25.25 -25.00 -11.61
C GLU A 201 -25.12 -25.11 -10.08
N PHE A 202 -25.22 -23.99 -9.37
CA PHE A 202 -25.15 -23.95 -7.90
C PHE A 202 -26.54 -23.94 -7.25
N LEU A 203 -27.53 -23.30 -7.89
CA LEU A 203 -28.91 -23.24 -7.39
C LEU A 203 -29.59 -24.61 -7.40
N ASP A 204 -29.18 -25.51 -8.29
CA ASP A 204 -29.69 -26.88 -8.36
C ASP A 204 -29.16 -27.78 -7.22
N LYS A 205 -28.18 -27.30 -6.45
CA LYS A 205 -27.53 -28.04 -5.34
C LYS A 205 -27.39 -27.18 -4.09
N PRO A 206 -28.50 -26.72 -3.49
CA PRO A 206 -28.45 -25.82 -2.33
C PRO A 206 -27.77 -26.45 -1.10
N ASP A 207 -27.84 -27.77 -0.98
CA ASP A 207 -27.25 -28.51 0.14
C ASP A 207 -25.71 -28.47 0.16
N ASP A 208 -25.05 -28.23 -0.98
CA ASP A 208 -23.59 -28.04 -1.07
C ASP A 208 -23.11 -26.81 -0.28
N CYS A 209 -24.02 -25.92 0.10
CA CYS A 209 -23.78 -24.83 1.04
C CYS A 209 -24.43 -25.11 2.39
N LYS A 210 -25.73 -25.42 2.39
CA LYS A 210 -26.57 -25.38 3.61
C LYS A 210 -26.16 -26.40 4.67
N HIS A 211 -25.58 -27.54 4.29
CA HIS A 211 -25.15 -28.57 5.25
C HIS A 211 -24.12 -28.07 6.27
N SER A 212 -23.37 -27.01 5.95
CA SER A 212 -22.36 -26.41 6.85
C SER A 212 -22.95 -25.40 7.84
N PHE A 213 -24.23 -25.05 7.71
CA PHE A 213 -24.90 -24.06 8.56
C PHE A 213 -25.91 -24.71 9.50
N THR A 214 -25.99 -24.20 10.73
CA THR A 214 -27.20 -24.39 11.54
C THR A 214 -28.32 -23.50 11.01
N PRO A 215 -29.61 -23.82 11.24
CA PRO A 215 -30.72 -22.99 10.77
C PRO A 215 -30.61 -21.52 11.22
N ALA A 216 -30.27 -21.30 12.50
CA ALA A 216 -30.11 -19.96 13.05
C ALA A 216 -28.98 -19.16 12.37
N ARG A 217 -27.84 -19.81 12.11
CA ARG A 217 -26.70 -19.20 11.41
C ARG A 217 -27.00 -18.94 9.94
N TRP A 218 -27.76 -19.81 9.29
CA TRP A 218 -28.21 -19.60 7.91
C TRP A 218 -29.14 -18.39 7.80
N ASP A 219 -30.07 -18.23 8.75
CA ASP A 219 -30.95 -17.05 8.79
C ASP A 219 -30.18 -15.76 9.08
N GLU A 220 -29.15 -15.82 9.93
CA GLU A 220 -28.22 -14.70 10.13
C GLU A 220 -27.47 -14.34 8.84
N TYR A 221 -26.92 -15.35 8.17
CA TYR A 221 -26.22 -15.19 6.90
C TYR A 221 -27.11 -14.56 5.82
N LYS A 222 -28.38 -15.02 5.69
CA LYS A 222 -29.37 -14.41 4.79
C LYS A 222 -29.63 -12.94 5.11
N ARG A 223 -29.72 -12.55 6.39
CA ARG A 223 -29.89 -11.14 6.78
C ARG A 223 -28.69 -10.29 6.34
N ASP A 224 -27.47 -10.80 6.50
CA ASP A 224 -26.27 -10.07 6.10
C ASP A 224 -26.12 -10.01 4.56
N VAL A 225 -26.46 -11.08 3.83
CA VAL A 225 -26.54 -11.08 2.36
C VAL A 225 -27.56 -10.04 1.88
N LYS A 226 -28.76 -10.01 2.48
CA LYS A 226 -29.77 -8.98 2.20
C LYS A 226 -29.20 -7.58 2.42
N PHE A 227 -28.49 -7.35 3.51
CA PHE A 227 -27.85 -6.06 3.78
C PHE A 227 -26.87 -5.67 2.67
N PHE A 228 -25.87 -6.50 2.36
CA PHE A 228 -24.88 -6.15 1.34
C PHE A 228 -25.48 -6.00 -0.07
N ARG A 229 -26.49 -6.79 -0.41
CA ARG A 229 -27.23 -6.65 -1.67
C ARG A 229 -28.00 -5.33 -1.73
N THR A 230 -28.69 -4.93 -0.66
CA THR A 230 -29.57 -3.73 -0.68
C THR A 230 -28.80 -2.41 -0.59
N VAL A 231 -27.59 -2.42 -0.02
CA VAL A 231 -26.70 -1.24 0.01
C VAL A 231 -25.82 -1.12 -1.24
N SER A 232 -25.94 -2.05 -2.19
CA SER A 232 -25.21 -2.07 -3.47
C SER A 232 -26.19 -2.05 -4.63
N ASP A 233 -25.84 -1.43 -5.75
CA ASP A 233 -26.63 -1.62 -6.98
C ASP A 233 -26.45 -3.05 -7.53
N LYS A 234 -27.35 -3.48 -8.41
CA LYS A 234 -27.35 -4.86 -8.94
C LYS A 234 -26.05 -5.20 -9.66
N GLY A 235 -25.55 -4.31 -10.51
CA GLY A 235 -24.34 -4.56 -11.30
C GLY A 235 -23.12 -4.72 -10.41
N TYR A 236 -22.95 -3.80 -9.46
CA TYR A 236 -21.88 -3.86 -8.48
C TYR A 236 -21.96 -5.12 -7.60
N TRP A 237 -23.16 -5.51 -7.16
CA TRP A 237 -23.38 -6.76 -6.42
C TRP A 237 -23.06 -8.02 -7.23
N ASP A 238 -23.43 -8.03 -8.51
CA ASP A 238 -23.15 -9.14 -9.40
C ASP A 238 -21.66 -9.27 -9.67
N ASP A 239 -20.95 -8.16 -9.82
CA ASP A 239 -19.50 -8.14 -10.09
C ASP A 239 -18.67 -8.50 -8.87
N MET A 240 -19.12 -8.18 -7.64
CA MET A 240 -18.48 -8.65 -6.40
C MET A 240 -18.35 -10.18 -6.37
N GLN A 241 -19.35 -10.91 -6.89
CA GLN A 241 -19.36 -12.38 -6.92
C GLN A 241 -18.55 -12.99 -8.08
N LYS A 242 -17.90 -12.14 -8.89
CA LYS A 242 -16.97 -12.55 -9.97
C LYS A 242 -15.52 -12.34 -9.58
N ASP A 243 -15.25 -11.77 -8.41
CA ASP A 243 -13.90 -11.59 -7.88
C ASP A 243 -13.35 -12.90 -7.34
N HIS A 244 -12.25 -12.82 -6.63
CA HIS A 244 -11.40 -13.87 -6.13
C HIS A 244 -11.73 -14.34 -4.70
N GLY A 245 -12.83 -13.88 -4.12
CA GLY A 245 -13.34 -14.39 -2.85
C GLY A 245 -12.57 -13.87 -1.63
N TYR A 246 -12.88 -14.45 -0.47
CA TYR A 246 -12.12 -14.24 0.74
C TYR A 246 -10.74 -14.91 0.59
N ASN A 247 -9.66 -14.20 0.92
CA ASN A 247 -8.29 -14.70 0.76
C ASN A 247 -7.22 -14.24 1.78
N PRO A 248 -7.55 -13.69 2.97
CA PRO A 248 -6.51 -13.38 3.95
C PRO A 248 -5.98 -14.65 4.61
N PRO A 249 -4.77 -14.64 5.20
CA PRO A 249 -4.27 -15.76 6.00
C PRO A 249 -5.12 -16.01 7.26
N PRO A 250 -5.11 -17.24 7.83
CA PRO A 250 -5.93 -17.58 9.00
C PRO A 250 -5.76 -16.67 10.22
N VAL A 251 -4.56 -16.13 10.47
CA VAL A 251 -4.33 -15.21 11.61
C VAL A 251 -5.08 -13.90 11.45
N TRP A 252 -5.28 -13.42 10.22
CA TRP A 252 -6.10 -12.22 9.98
C TRP A 252 -7.58 -12.48 10.35
N THR A 253 -8.08 -13.71 10.10
CA THR A 253 -9.45 -14.11 10.45
C THR A 253 -9.73 -13.95 11.95
N LEU A 254 -8.73 -14.06 12.83
CA LEU A 254 -8.90 -13.79 14.28
C LEU A 254 -9.49 -12.41 14.54
N GLY A 255 -8.83 -11.37 14.02
CA GLY A 255 -9.27 -9.99 14.20
C GLY A 255 -10.52 -9.69 13.37
N GLY A 256 -10.54 -10.15 12.12
CA GLY A 256 -11.67 -9.95 11.22
C GLY A 256 -12.98 -10.50 11.79
N LYS A 257 -12.95 -11.75 12.29
CA LYS A 257 -14.11 -12.40 12.89
C LYS A 257 -14.51 -11.72 14.19
N PHE A 258 -13.56 -11.44 15.09
CA PHE A 258 -13.82 -10.75 16.34
C PHE A 258 -14.63 -9.46 16.11
N PHE A 259 -14.17 -8.57 15.24
CA PHE A 259 -14.88 -7.31 14.99
C PHE A 259 -16.19 -7.50 14.19
N ALA A 260 -16.25 -8.48 13.29
CA ALA A 260 -17.46 -8.74 12.52
C ALA A 260 -18.60 -9.35 13.37
N GLU A 261 -18.27 -10.12 14.41
CA GLU A 261 -19.25 -10.73 15.33
C GLU A 261 -19.77 -9.79 16.42
N LEU A 262 -19.07 -8.68 16.72
CA LEU A 262 -19.48 -7.77 17.78
C LEU A 262 -20.88 -7.19 17.55
N VAL A 263 -21.19 -6.84 16.29
CA VAL A 263 -22.39 -6.10 15.92
C VAL A 263 -22.79 -6.43 14.48
N ASP A 264 -24.10 -6.51 14.22
CA ASP A 264 -24.66 -6.67 12.87
C ASP A 264 -24.25 -5.54 11.92
N PRO A 265 -24.07 -5.81 10.62
CA PRO A 265 -23.49 -4.84 9.69
C PRO A 265 -24.43 -3.64 9.43
N SER A 266 -25.74 -3.85 9.60
CA SER A 266 -26.79 -2.83 9.47
C SER A 266 -27.00 -1.99 10.73
N HIS A 267 -26.47 -2.42 11.88
CA HIS A 267 -26.65 -1.71 13.14
C HIS A 267 -25.96 -0.34 13.09
N ARG A 268 -26.54 0.63 13.80
CA ARG A 268 -26.05 2.00 13.82
C ARG A 268 -25.57 2.41 15.21
N ILE A 269 -24.35 2.93 15.25
CA ILE A 269 -23.77 3.55 16.44
C ILE A 269 -23.44 5.00 16.07
N PHE A 270 -23.96 5.96 16.85
CA PHE A 270 -23.86 7.39 16.57
C PHE A 270 -24.33 7.80 15.16
N GLY A 271 -25.36 7.11 14.64
CA GLY A 271 -25.91 7.37 13.31
C GLY A 271 -25.14 6.74 12.13
N PHE A 272 -23.98 6.12 12.36
CA PHE A 272 -23.18 5.43 11.34
C PHE A 272 -23.35 3.92 11.43
N LEU A 273 -23.36 3.25 10.27
CA LEU A 273 -23.41 1.78 10.17
C LEU A 273 -22.16 1.15 10.78
N TRP A 274 -22.30 -0.06 11.33
CA TRP A 274 -21.17 -0.80 11.89
C TRP A 274 -20.03 -0.98 10.88
N VAL A 275 -20.34 -1.29 9.62
CA VAL A 275 -19.35 -1.37 8.52
C VAL A 275 -18.55 -0.07 8.33
N GLN A 276 -19.12 1.09 8.63
CA GLN A 276 -18.38 2.36 8.58
C GLN A 276 -17.40 2.49 9.76
N HIS A 277 -17.76 1.99 10.94
CA HIS A 277 -16.83 1.91 12.08
C HIS A 277 -15.68 0.93 11.81
N LEU A 278 -15.96 -0.20 11.17
CA LEU A 278 -14.92 -1.14 10.73
C LEU A 278 -13.93 -0.50 9.75
N ALA A 279 -14.42 0.35 8.83
CA ALA A 279 -13.57 1.12 7.93
C ALA A 279 -12.64 2.12 8.65
N MET A 280 -13.04 2.60 9.83
CA MET A 280 -12.22 3.53 10.63
C MET A 280 -11.03 2.85 11.30
N LEU A 281 -11.03 1.53 11.49
CA LEU A 281 -9.90 0.81 12.08
C LEU A 281 -8.61 1.04 11.29
N ASP A 282 -8.66 1.03 9.95
CA ASP A 282 -7.51 1.31 9.11
C ASP A 282 -7.02 2.75 9.25
N VAL A 283 -7.92 3.71 9.43
CA VAL A 283 -7.56 5.11 9.70
C VAL A 283 -6.82 5.22 11.03
N LEU A 284 -7.27 4.49 12.06
CA LEU A 284 -6.60 4.42 13.36
C LEU A 284 -5.22 3.77 13.25
N PHE A 285 -5.08 2.69 12.47
CA PHE A 285 -3.78 2.04 12.23
C PHE A 285 -2.81 2.95 11.48
N ILE A 286 -3.28 3.67 10.46
CA ILE A 286 -2.46 4.68 9.75
C ILE A 286 -2.04 5.80 10.70
N GLY A 287 -2.96 6.32 11.52
CA GLY A 287 -2.63 7.32 12.55
C GLY A 287 -1.61 6.81 13.55
N GLY A 288 -1.82 5.59 14.06
CA GLY A 288 -0.90 4.89 14.97
C GLY A 288 0.49 4.68 14.35
N MET A 289 0.57 4.40 13.04
CA MET A 289 1.83 4.26 12.31
C MET A 289 2.63 5.56 12.35
N PHE A 290 2.00 6.70 12.08
CA PHE A 290 2.68 8.00 12.14
C PHE A 290 3.06 8.40 13.58
N VAL A 291 2.20 8.11 14.56
CA VAL A 291 2.52 8.29 15.98
C VAL A 291 3.74 7.45 16.38
N ALA A 292 3.82 6.20 15.94
CA ALA A 292 4.96 5.32 16.20
C ALA A 292 6.26 5.86 15.57
N LEU A 293 6.21 6.35 14.32
CA LEU A 293 7.36 6.99 13.66
C LEU A 293 7.82 8.24 14.40
N TYR A 294 6.89 9.11 14.80
CA TYR A 294 7.18 10.30 15.60
C TYR A 294 7.83 9.93 16.93
N TRP A 295 7.26 8.96 17.65
CA TRP A 295 7.80 8.48 18.93
C TRP A 295 9.21 7.89 18.79
N ALA A 296 9.44 7.08 17.75
CA ALA A 296 10.70 6.37 17.55
C ALA A 296 11.84 7.23 17.00
N PHE A 297 11.52 8.13 16.06
CA PHE A 297 12.52 8.83 15.25
C PHE A 297 12.40 10.37 15.27
N GLY A 298 11.30 10.91 15.79
CA GLY A 298 11.05 12.35 15.91
C GLY A 298 10.29 12.95 14.73
N TRP A 299 10.02 14.27 14.83
CA TRP A 299 9.15 14.99 13.90
C TRP A 299 9.60 14.91 12.44
N ARG A 300 10.91 15.00 12.18
CA ARG A 300 11.45 15.08 10.81
C ARG A 300 11.22 13.79 10.03
N VAL A 301 11.53 12.64 10.64
CA VAL A 301 11.30 11.33 10.01
C VAL A 301 9.81 11.07 9.80
N CYS A 302 8.98 11.45 10.78
CA CYS A 302 7.52 11.36 10.63
C CYS A 302 7.02 12.20 9.44
N ALA A 303 7.50 13.45 9.29
CA ALA A 303 7.15 14.32 8.18
C ALA A 303 7.64 13.76 6.83
N VAL A 304 8.89 13.31 6.75
CA VAL A 304 9.44 12.65 5.55
C VAL A 304 8.61 11.43 5.16
N GLY A 305 8.26 10.59 6.14
CA GLY A 305 7.41 9.41 5.95
C GLY A 305 6.01 9.77 5.48
N ALA A 306 5.37 10.78 6.08
CA ALA A 306 4.05 11.26 5.69
C ALA A 306 4.03 11.84 4.27
N ILE A 307 5.02 12.65 3.90
CA ILE A 307 5.17 13.20 2.56
C ILE A 307 5.33 12.07 1.54
N PHE A 308 6.29 11.18 1.75
CA PHE A 308 6.52 10.07 0.81
C PHE A 308 5.28 9.17 0.69
N TRP A 309 4.75 8.69 1.81
CA TRP A 309 3.61 7.77 1.85
C TRP A 309 2.35 8.40 1.22
N GLY A 310 2.09 9.67 1.50
CA GLY A 310 0.90 10.36 0.99
C GLY A 310 1.00 10.82 -0.47
N CYS A 311 2.22 11.03 -0.97
CA CYS A 311 2.45 11.55 -2.32
C CYS A 311 2.87 10.51 -3.36
N GLN A 312 3.23 9.28 -2.99
CA GLN A 312 3.59 8.25 -3.96
C GLN A 312 2.36 7.61 -4.65
N SER A 313 2.48 7.24 -5.92
CA SER A 313 1.38 6.67 -6.73
C SER A 313 1.35 5.13 -6.75
N SER A 314 2.39 4.48 -6.25
CA SER A 314 2.46 3.02 -6.14
C SER A 314 1.42 2.44 -5.17
N ALA A 315 0.95 3.19 -4.16
CA ALA A 315 -0.17 2.79 -3.30
C ALA A 315 -1.30 3.83 -3.28
N PRO A 316 -2.12 3.91 -4.34
CA PRO A 316 -3.19 4.88 -4.39
C PRO A 316 -4.33 4.47 -3.46
N PHE A 317 -4.95 5.47 -2.82
CA PHE A 317 -6.09 5.30 -1.90
C PHE A 317 -7.30 4.60 -2.53
N TYR A 318 -7.45 4.71 -3.85
CA TYR A 318 -8.53 4.10 -4.64
C TYR A 318 -8.81 2.63 -4.27
N TRP A 319 -7.78 1.82 -4.04
CA TRP A 319 -7.93 0.38 -3.80
C TRP A 319 -8.27 -0.01 -2.36
N THR A 320 -7.97 0.86 -1.39
CA THR A 320 -8.00 0.48 0.04
C THR A 320 -8.80 1.44 0.90
N GLY A 321 -9.30 2.53 0.34
CA GLY A 321 -10.10 3.49 1.06
C GLY A 321 -11.40 2.89 1.57
N GLY A 322 -11.65 2.96 2.88
CA GLY A 322 -12.85 2.41 3.50
C GLY A 322 -12.86 0.87 3.64
N ALA A 323 -11.73 0.22 3.41
CA ALA A 323 -11.56 -1.22 3.59
C ALA A 323 -11.55 -1.65 5.07
N PHE A 324 -11.71 -2.94 5.32
CA PHE A 324 -11.69 -3.53 6.66
C PHE A 324 -10.35 -4.23 6.93
N LEU A 325 -9.57 -3.73 7.90
CA LEU A 325 -8.25 -4.27 8.31
C LEU A 325 -7.31 -4.53 7.12
N ARG A 326 -7.19 -3.57 6.21
CA ARG A 326 -6.30 -3.62 5.04
C ARG A 326 -4.93 -3.02 5.34
N GLN A 327 -4.79 -2.23 6.41
CA GLN A 327 -3.56 -1.50 6.77
C GLN A 327 -2.93 -1.95 8.10
N ASP A 328 -3.54 -2.90 8.80
CA ASP A 328 -3.06 -3.49 10.06
C ASP A 328 -1.61 -4.01 9.97
N TRP A 329 -1.29 -4.77 8.94
CA TRP A 329 0.05 -5.31 8.69
C TRP A 329 1.10 -4.21 8.54
N LEU A 330 0.75 -3.07 7.93
CA LEU A 330 1.67 -1.96 7.68
C LEU A 330 2.02 -1.28 9.01
N PHE A 331 1.01 -1.08 9.87
CA PHE A 331 1.21 -0.57 11.21
C PHE A 331 2.19 -1.46 12.00
N TRP A 332 1.95 -2.77 12.06
CA TRP A 332 2.81 -3.70 12.80
C TRP A 332 4.22 -3.81 12.21
N LEU A 333 4.37 -3.72 10.89
CA LEU A 333 5.67 -3.67 10.22
C LEU A 333 6.48 -2.43 10.61
N VAL A 334 5.86 -1.25 10.57
CA VAL A 334 6.51 0.02 10.96
C VAL A 334 6.79 0.05 12.46
N LEU A 335 5.85 -0.46 13.28
CA LEU A 335 6.00 -0.55 14.73
C LEU A 335 7.16 -1.47 15.11
N SER A 336 7.37 -2.59 14.40
CA SER A 336 8.55 -3.45 14.58
C SER A 336 9.86 -2.67 14.44
N THR A 337 9.99 -1.87 13.38
CA THR A 337 11.16 -1.01 13.15
C THR A 337 11.33 0.02 14.27
N CYS A 338 10.22 0.60 14.75
CA CYS A 338 10.20 1.53 15.87
C CYS A 338 10.67 0.87 17.18
N PHE A 339 10.21 -0.36 17.47
CA PHE A 339 10.65 -1.13 18.62
C PHE A 339 12.14 -1.51 18.55
N LEU A 340 12.67 -1.89 17.38
CA LEU A 340 14.11 -2.11 17.21
C LEU A 340 14.91 -0.83 17.53
N ARG A 341 14.45 0.32 17.03
CA ARG A 341 15.08 1.63 17.31
C ARG A 341 15.04 1.99 18.79
N LYS A 342 13.98 1.60 19.49
CA LYS A 342 13.75 1.86 20.93
C LYS A 342 14.23 0.74 21.85
N ARG A 343 14.86 -0.30 21.29
CA ARG A 343 15.45 -1.45 22.02
C ARG A 343 14.43 -2.39 22.68
N TYR A 344 13.16 -2.36 22.25
CA TYR A 344 12.14 -3.33 22.64
C TYR A 344 12.20 -4.57 21.74
N PHE A 345 13.31 -5.31 21.82
CA PHE A 345 13.64 -6.34 20.82
C PHE A 345 12.62 -7.47 20.72
N ALA A 346 12.07 -7.96 21.84
CA ALA A 346 11.04 -9.00 21.80
C ALA A 346 9.76 -8.53 21.11
N LEU A 347 9.29 -7.33 21.45
CA LEU A 347 8.12 -6.73 20.79
C LEU A 347 8.38 -6.46 19.30
N ALA A 348 9.61 -6.11 18.92
CA ALA A 348 9.97 -5.96 17.52
C ALA A 348 9.83 -7.26 16.73
N GLY A 349 10.36 -8.37 17.28
CA GLY A 349 10.24 -9.70 16.70
C GLY A 349 8.78 -10.17 16.62
N ALA A 350 8.01 -9.98 17.69
CA ALA A 350 6.59 -10.30 17.71
C ALA A 350 5.81 -9.50 16.65
N SER A 351 6.07 -8.19 16.52
CA SER A 351 5.36 -7.31 15.60
C SER A 351 5.62 -7.66 14.13
N VAL A 352 6.87 -7.98 13.74
CA VAL A 352 7.16 -8.35 12.35
C VAL A 352 6.62 -9.74 11.99
N VAL A 353 6.64 -10.68 12.94
CA VAL A 353 6.00 -11.99 12.75
C VAL A 353 4.49 -11.82 12.62
N TYR A 354 3.87 -10.98 13.45
CA TYR A 354 2.44 -10.70 13.32
C TYR A 354 2.09 -10.06 11.96
N ALA A 355 2.84 -9.05 11.52
CA ALA A 355 2.68 -8.46 10.19
C ALA A 355 2.82 -9.51 9.07
N GLY A 356 3.79 -10.42 9.20
CA GLY A 356 3.98 -11.56 8.29
C GLY A 356 2.80 -12.54 8.32
N LEU A 357 2.22 -12.82 9.48
CA LEU A 357 1.05 -13.70 9.58
C LEU A 357 -0.23 -13.06 9.05
N LEU A 358 -0.29 -11.72 8.95
CA LEU A 358 -1.44 -10.99 8.39
C LEU A 358 -1.44 -10.94 6.85
N ARG A 359 -0.27 -10.87 6.19
CA ARG A 359 -0.16 -10.72 4.71
C ARG A 359 1.02 -11.45 4.03
N ILE A 360 1.76 -12.29 4.75
CA ILE A 360 2.94 -13.08 4.31
C ILE A 360 4.15 -12.23 3.92
N PHE A 361 4.03 -11.40 2.88
CA PHE A 361 5.14 -10.63 2.34
C PHE A 361 5.82 -9.68 3.35
N PRO A 362 5.14 -9.10 4.37
CA PRO A 362 5.84 -8.28 5.36
C PRO A 362 6.86 -9.10 6.16
N GLY A 363 6.66 -10.41 6.31
CA GLY A 363 7.60 -11.30 6.98
C GLY A 363 8.96 -11.39 6.29
N ILE A 364 9.05 -11.05 5.00
CA ILE A 364 10.30 -11.09 4.23
C ILE A 364 11.35 -10.13 4.81
N VAL A 365 10.95 -9.00 5.41
CA VAL A 365 11.91 -8.04 5.98
C VAL A 365 12.71 -8.59 7.16
N VAL A 366 12.29 -9.73 7.74
CA VAL A 366 13.03 -10.46 8.78
C VAL A 366 14.42 -10.88 8.29
N ILE A 367 14.62 -11.02 6.97
CA ILE A 367 15.95 -11.22 6.34
C ILE A 367 16.96 -10.19 6.87
N GLY A 368 16.57 -8.93 7.10
CA GLY A 368 17.44 -7.91 7.65
C GLY A 368 17.97 -8.25 9.05
N GLY A 369 17.05 -8.56 9.97
CA GLY A 369 17.40 -8.95 11.35
C GLY A 369 18.22 -10.25 11.40
N LEU A 370 17.81 -11.26 10.63
CA LEU A 370 18.52 -12.54 10.55
C LEU A 370 19.91 -12.41 9.95
N THR A 371 20.09 -11.57 8.93
CA THR A 371 21.41 -11.32 8.33
C THR A 371 22.37 -10.71 9.35
N VAL A 372 21.92 -9.69 10.09
CA VAL A 372 22.74 -9.07 11.15
C VAL A 372 23.06 -10.06 12.26
N ALA A 373 22.07 -10.85 12.69
CA ALA A 373 22.26 -11.88 13.70
C ALA A 373 23.24 -12.97 13.26
N GLY A 374 23.10 -13.48 12.03
CA GLY A 374 23.97 -14.49 11.43
C GLY A 374 25.40 -14.00 11.25
N ILE A 375 25.60 -12.75 10.80
CA ILE A 375 26.95 -12.14 10.73
C ILE A 375 27.59 -12.07 12.12
N HIS A 376 26.82 -11.69 13.15
CA HIS A 376 27.34 -11.60 14.51
C HIS A 376 27.70 -12.99 15.05
N LEU A 377 26.82 -13.98 14.87
CA LEU A 377 27.06 -15.37 15.27
C LEU A 377 28.29 -15.95 14.57
N ALA A 378 28.45 -15.73 13.26
CA ALA A 378 29.60 -16.22 12.50
C ALA A 378 30.93 -15.61 13.00
N ARG A 379 30.94 -14.32 13.38
CA ARG A 379 32.15 -13.63 13.84
C ARG A 379 32.51 -13.92 15.29
N HIS A 380 31.52 -14.00 16.17
CA HIS A 380 31.75 -14.04 17.62
C HIS A 380 31.41 -15.40 18.25
N ARG A 381 30.85 -16.35 17.46
CA ARG A 381 30.40 -17.66 17.91
C ARG A 381 29.38 -17.63 19.07
N ARG A 382 28.77 -16.47 19.31
CA ARG A 382 27.74 -16.22 20.33
C ARG A 382 26.68 -15.25 19.81
N MET A 383 25.45 -15.35 20.31
CA MET A 383 24.39 -14.37 20.02
C MET A 383 24.20 -13.40 21.19
N PRO A 384 24.19 -12.09 20.96
CA PRO A 384 23.85 -11.11 21.98
C PRO A 384 22.41 -11.29 22.49
N ALA A 385 22.19 -11.00 23.76
CA ALA A 385 20.87 -11.13 24.39
C ALA A 385 19.76 -10.38 23.63
N HIS A 386 20.07 -9.24 23.00
CA HIS A 386 19.08 -8.50 22.21
C HIS A 386 18.66 -9.20 20.91
N HIS A 387 19.55 -9.96 20.26
CA HIS A 387 19.19 -10.80 19.11
C HIS A 387 18.30 -11.95 19.56
N VAL A 388 18.67 -12.62 20.67
CA VAL A 388 17.89 -13.72 21.24
C VAL A 388 16.49 -13.24 21.64
N ARG A 389 16.37 -12.10 22.34
CA ARG A 389 15.08 -11.50 22.70
C ARG A 389 14.18 -11.26 21.48
N MET A 390 14.75 -10.77 20.38
CA MET A 390 14.00 -10.57 19.13
C MET A 390 13.48 -11.90 18.56
N LEU A 391 14.33 -12.93 18.50
CA LEU A 391 13.94 -14.25 18.01
C LEU A 391 12.85 -14.88 18.90
N LEU A 392 13.03 -14.84 20.22
CA LEU A 392 12.05 -15.36 21.18
C LEU A 392 10.70 -14.64 21.07
N GLY A 393 10.70 -13.32 20.89
CA GLY A 393 9.46 -12.57 20.68
C GLY A 393 8.72 -12.99 19.39
N GLY A 394 9.46 -13.20 18.30
CA GLY A 394 8.89 -13.73 17.06
C GLY A 394 8.34 -15.15 17.20
N ILE A 395 9.10 -16.04 17.85
CA ILE A 395 8.69 -17.43 18.12
C ILE A 395 7.43 -17.45 18.99
N ALA A 396 7.39 -16.66 20.07
CA ALA A 396 6.23 -16.57 20.95
C ALA A 396 4.98 -16.09 20.20
N ALA A 397 5.11 -15.07 19.34
CA ALA A 397 4.00 -14.59 18.52
C ALA A 397 3.48 -15.68 17.57
N ALA A 398 4.36 -16.41 16.88
CA ALA A 398 3.94 -17.52 16.02
C ALA A 398 3.30 -18.66 16.81
N ALA A 399 3.90 -19.05 17.93
CA ALA A 399 3.42 -20.13 18.80
C ALA A 399 2.05 -19.84 19.44
N ILE A 400 1.68 -18.57 19.60
CA ILE A 400 0.36 -18.16 20.11
C ILE A 400 -0.64 -17.98 18.96
N LEU A 401 -0.27 -17.18 17.94
CA LEU A 401 -1.21 -16.74 16.91
C LEU A 401 -1.60 -17.86 15.94
N ILE A 402 -0.67 -18.77 15.61
CA ILE A 402 -0.98 -19.88 14.69
C ILE A 402 -2.01 -20.83 15.33
N PRO A 403 -1.80 -21.37 16.55
CA PRO A 403 -2.81 -22.22 17.18
C PRO A 403 -4.13 -21.50 17.45
N ALA A 404 -4.09 -20.23 17.90
CA ALA A 404 -5.29 -19.43 18.08
C ALA A 404 -6.08 -19.32 16.77
N SER A 405 -5.42 -19.05 15.65
CA SER A 405 -6.07 -18.99 14.34
C SER A 405 -6.68 -20.31 13.90
N MET A 406 -6.04 -21.45 14.21
CA MET A 406 -6.61 -22.77 13.94
C MET A 406 -7.84 -23.08 14.79
N ALA A 407 -7.86 -22.60 16.04
CA ALA A 407 -9.02 -22.76 16.92
C ALA A 407 -10.25 -21.97 16.40
N VAL A 408 -10.02 -20.81 15.77
CA VAL A 408 -11.09 -19.95 15.27
C VAL A 408 -11.50 -20.27 13.82
N ALA A 409 -10.53 -20.54 12.96
CA ALA A 409 -10.73 -20.76 11.52
C ALA A 409 -10.86 -22.25 11.16
N GLY A 410 -10.54 -23.17 12.06
CA GLY A 410 -10.49 -24.61 11.76
C GLY A 410 -9.06 -25.12 11.52
N LYS A 411 -8.85 -26.42 11.79
CA LYS A 411 -7.52 -27.05 11.76
C LYS A 411 -6.92 -27.13 10.35
N ASP A 412 -7.76 -27.21 9.34
CA ASP A 412 -7.40 -27.30 7.93
C ASP A 412 -7.32 -25.93 7.24
N ALA A 413 -7.60 -24.83 7.94
CA ALA A 413 -7.62 -23.47 7.39
C ALA A 413 -6.32 -23.07 6.67
N TYR A 414 -5.15 -23.52 7.16
CA TYR A 414 -3.87 -23.27 6.48
C TYR A 414 -3.73 -24.07 5.17
N GLN A 415 -4.23 -25.31 5.13
CA GLN A 415 -4.23 -26.12 3.92
C GLN A 415 -5.19 -25.53 2.88
N GLN A 416 -6.39 -25.12 3.32
CA GLN A 416 -7.35 -24.43 2.46
C GLN A 416 -6.78 -23.10 1.95
N PHE A 417 -6.15 -22.30 2.83
CA PHE A 417 -5.51 -21.04 2.46
C PHE A 417 -4.42 -21.24 1.40
N TYR A 418 -3.58 -22.28 1.54
CA TYR A 418 -2.55 -22.59 0.56
C TYR A 418 -3.16 -22.98 -0.79
N LYS A 419 -4.13 -23.91 -0.81
CA LYS A 419 -4.78 -24.37 -2.04
C LYS A 419 -5.55 -23.26 -2.75
N HIS A 420 -6.37 -22.52 -2.01
CA HIS A 420 -7.16 -21.43 -2.57
C HIS A 420 -6.24 -20.26 -2.93
N THR A 421 -5.59 -19.65 -1.94
CA THR A 421 -4.90 -18.36 -2.11
C THR A 421 -3.56 -18.49 -2.83
N LEU A 422 -2.67 -19.36 -2.34
CA LEU A 422 -1.28 -19.39 -2.82
C LEU A 422 -1.13 -20.16 -4.15
N GLN A 423 -1.88 -21.24 -4.36
CA GLN A 423 -1.79 -21.98 -5.62
C GLN A 423 -2.55 -21.28 -6.76
N VAL A 424 -3.72 -20.67 -6.49
CA VAL A 424 -4.56 -20.09 -7.55
C VAL A 424 -4.32 -18.59 -7.73
N HIS A 425 -4.34 -17.78 -6.66
CA HIS A 425 -4.28 -16.31 -6.81
C HIS A 425 -2.87 -15.82 -7.16
N ASP A 426 -1.82 -16.35 -6.53
CA ASP A 426 -0.44 -15.93 -6.84
C ASP A 426 -0.04 -16.22 -8.29
N GLN A 427 -0.66 -17.25 -8.89
CA GLN A 427 -0.42 -17.63 -10.28
C GLN A 427 -1.25 -16.84 -11.29
N THR A 428 -2.28 -16.11 -10.85
CA THR A 428 -3.14 -15.30 -11.73
C THR A 428 -2.60 -13.87 -11.82
N PRO A 429 -2.04 -13.43 -12.98
CA PRO A 429 -1.53 -12.08 -13.11
C PRO A 429 -2.67 -11.05 -13.01
N LEU A 430 -2.51 -10.05 -12.15
CA LEU A 430 -3.39 -8.88 -12.07
C LEU A 430 -2.70 -7.66 -12.68
N THR A 431 -3.50 -6.81 -13.30
CA THR A 431 -3.01 -5.64 -14.07
C THR A 431 -2.34 -4.60 -13.17
N ASN A 432 -2.58 -4.66 -11.86
CA ASN A 432 -1.95 -3.81 -10.85
C ASN A 432 -0.87 -4.52 -10.02
N HIS A 433 -0.37 -5.66 -10.48
CA HIS A 433 0.78 -6.31 -9.84
C HIS A 433 2.07 -5.52 -10.07
N MET A 434 2.91 -5.51 -9.04
CA MET A 434 4.24 -4.95 -8.98
C MET A 434 5.22 -5.97 -8.37
N GLY A 435 6.50 -5.92 -8.75
CA GLY A 435 7.55 -6.83 -8.26
C GLY A 435 8.46 -7.38 -9.37
N LEU A 436 9.56 -8.05 -9.01
CA LEU A 436 10.53 -8.57 -9.99
C LEU A 436 9.88 -9.49 -11.03
N ARG A 437 8.89 -10.30 -10.61
CA ARG A 437 8.12 -11.17 -11.51
C ARG A 437 7.41 -10.38 -12.63
N VAL A 438 6.94 -9.17 -12.33
CA VAL A 438 6.32 -8.25 -13.30
C VAL A 438 7.34 -7.75 -14.31
N LEU A 439 8.55 -7.41 -13.84
CA LEU A 439 9.64 -6.95 -14.72
C LEU A 439 10.13 -8.04 -15.68
N VAL A 440 10.15 -9.29 -15.20
CA VAL A 440 10.59 -10.45 -15.98
C VAL A 440 9.48 -10.99 -16.89
N GLY A 441 8.22 -10.92 -16.44
CA GLY A 441 7.07 -11.47 -17.15
C GLY A 441 6.59 -10.64 -18.35
N GLN A 442 7.09 -9.42 -18.54
CA GLN A 442 6.63 -8.51 -19.60
C GLN A 442 7.80 -7.76 -20.26
N GLY A 443 7.64 -7.42 -21.54
CA GLY A 443 8.60 -6.60 -22.28
C GLY A 443 8.57 -5.15 -21.80
N THR A 444 9.65 -4.40 -22.05
CA THR A 444 9.72 -2.99 -21.63
C THR A 444 8.54 -2.16 -22.20
N PRO A 445 8.00 -1.20 -21.42
CA PRO A 445 6.98 -0.27 -21.91
C PRO A 445 7.55 0.78 -22.88
N ILE A 446 8.87 0.82 -23.07
CA ILE A 446 9.54 1.70 -24.04
C ILE A 446 9.33 1.11 -25.44
N GLU A 447 8.59 1.84 -26.27
CA GLU A 447 8.32 1.48 -27.66
C GLU A 447 9.42 2.01 -28.58
N ILE A 448 10.20 1.10 -29.16
CA ILE A 448 11.09 1.39 -30.29
C ILE A 448 10.54 0.59 -31.48
N ASN A 449 10.05 1.31 -32.47
CA ASN A 449 9.65 0.75 -33.76
C ASN A 449 10.82 0.88 -34.75
N GLU A 450 10.60 0.54 -36.02
CA GLU A 450 11.51 0.81 -37.13
C GLU A 450 11.80 2.31 -37.34
N ARG A 451 11.27 3.19 -36.48
CA ARG A 451 11.60 4.62 -36.39
C ARG A 451 11.64 5.08 -34.93
N ILE A 452 12.63 5.91 -34.59
CA ILE A 452 12.66 6.75 -33.39
C ILE A 452 12.57 8.20 -33.86
N GLY A 453 11.38 8.80 -33.77
CA GLY A 453 11.14 10.12 -34.39
C GLY A 453 11.33 10.04 -35.93
N PRO A 454 12.11 10.95 -36.54
CA PRO A 454 12.38 10.90 -37.99
C PRO A 454 13.47 9.87 -38.37
N VAL A 455 14.17 9.25 -37.41
CA VAL A 455 15.32 8.38 -37.68
C VAL A 455 14.85 6.92 -37.87
N PRO A 456 15.03 6.31 -39.05
CA PRO A 456 14.77 4.90 -39.25
C PRO A 456 15.77 4.05 -38.46
N VAL A 457 15.29 3.01 -37.78
CA VAL A 457 16.14 2.01 -37.10
C VAL A 457 15.68 0.62 -37.58
N PRO A 458 16.11 0.19 -38.78
CA PRO A 458 15.66 -1.06 -39.37
C PRO A 458 16.02 -2.26 -38.48
N GLY A 459 15.08 -3.16 -38.25
CA GLY A 459 15.31 -4.44 -37.58
C GLY A 459 15.24 -4.44 -36.05
N ILE A 460 15.04 -3.30 -35.38
CA ILE A 460 14.87 -3.25 -33.91
C ILE A 460 13.42 -2.94 -33.57
N LYS A 461 12.70 -3.95 -33.05
CA LYS A 461 11.37 -3.81 -32.44
C LYS A 461 11.49 -4.10 -30.95
N LEU A 462 11.33 -3.06 -30.12
CA LEU A 462 11.37 -3.18 -28.67
C LEU A 462 10.04 -2.71 -28.09
N GLY A 463 9.44 -3.53 -27.24
CA GLY A 463 8.22 -3.16 -26.50
C GLY A 463 6.97 -3.02 -27.37
N VAL A 464 7.01 -3.35 -28.66
CA VAL A 464 5.88 -3.22 -29.60
C VAL A 464 5.36 -4.59 -30.02
N GLY A 465 4.12 -4.63 -30.53
CA GLY A 465 3.50 -5.86 -31.03
C GLY A 465 3.01 -6.82 -29.93
N VAL A 466 2.31 -7.88 -30.35
CA VAL A 466 1.75 -8.91 -29.45
C VAL A 466 2.87 -9.60 -28.67
N GLU A 467 4.01 -9.83 -29.32
CA GLU A 467 5.23 -10.41 -28.77
C GLU A 467 5.79 -9.64 -27.57
N SER A 468 5.44 -8.35 -27.41
CA SER A 468 5.82 -7.58 -26.22
C SER A 468 5.19 -8.13 -24.94
N GLY A 469 4.06 -8.84 -25.03
CA GLY A 469 3.28 -9.33 -23.89
C GLY A 469 2.61 -8.21 -23.09
N ARG A 470 2.45 -7.02 -23.68
CA ARG A 470 1.80 -5.85 -23.06
C ARG A 470 0.29 -5.88 -23.30
N MET A 471 -0.48 -5.39 -22.32
CA MET A 471 -1.95 -5.30 -22.40
C MET A 471 -2.41 -4.55 -23.65
N LYS A 472 -1.66 -3.51 -24.04
CA LYS A 472 -1.92 -2.68 -25.23
C LYS A 472 -2.16 -3.51 -26.50
N TYR A 473 -1.43 -4.60 -26.66
CA TYR A 473 -1.44 -5.41 -27.88
C TYR A 473 -2.16 -6.76 -27.72
N THR A 474 -2.41 -7.18 -26.47
CA THR A 474 -2.91 -8.54 -26.15
C THR A 474 -4.33 -8.56 -25.61
N ARG A 475 -4.93 -7.40 -25.27
CA ARG A 475 -6.33 -7.32 -24.84
C ARG A 475 -7.27 -7.65 -26.00
N ASP A 476 -8.17 -8.61 -25.79
CA ASP A 476 -9.21 -8.99 -26.76
C ASP A 476 -10.59 -9.06 -26.11
N ASN A 477 -11.45 -8.07 -26.38
CA ASN A 477 -12.80 -8.02 -25.80
C ASN A 477 -13.76 -9.10 -26.35
N LYS A 478 -13.35 -9.91 -27.34
CA LYS A 478 -14.15 -11.04 -27.84
C LYS A 478 -14.04 -12.28 -26.96
N LEU A 479 -13.00 -12.38 -26.13
CA LEU A 479 -12.80 -13.49 -25.21
C LEU A 479 -13.66 -13.34 -23.96
N GLN A 480 -13.96 -14.47 -23.30
CA GLN A 480 -14.64 -14.46 -22.01
C GLN A 480 -13.84 -13.72 -20.94
N ASP A 481 -12.51 -13.87 -20.94
CA ASP A 481 -11.57 -13.03 -20.20
C ASP A 481 -10.76 -12.17 -21.21
N PRO A 482 -11.03 -10.85 -21.30
CA PRO A 482 -10.33 -9.99 -22.24
C PRO A 482 -8.81 -9.93 -22.07
N PHE A 483 -8.29 -10.40 -20.93
CA PHE A 483 -6.87 -10.41 -20.61
C PHE A 483 -6.27 -11.82 -20.60
N GLU A 484 -6.98 -12.83 -21.10
CA GLU A 484 -6.50 -14.22 -21.12
C GLU A 484 -5.14 -14.37 -21.82
N VAL A 485 -5.02 -13.80 -23.02
CA VAL A 485 -3.77 -13.83 -23.80
C VAL A 485 -2.63 -13.14 -23.03
N TRP A 486 -2.90 -11.97 -22.46
CA TRP A 486 -1.94 -11.23 -21.64
C TRP A 486 -1.45 -12.05 -20.43
N LYS A 487 -2.38 -12.69 -19.69
CA LYS A 487 -2.06 -13.52 -18.53
C LYS A 487 -1.18 -14.71 -18.92
N ARG A 488 -1.57 -15.43 -19.98
CA ARG A 488 -0.83 -16.60 -20.49
C ARG A 488 0.60 -16.22 -20.88
N MET A 489 0.77 -15.18 -21.68
CA MET A 489 2.09 -14.72 -22.13
C MET A 489 3.00 -14.30 -20.96
N ARG A 490 2.43 -13.66 -19.92
CA ARG A 490 3.19 -13.31 -18.71
C ARG A 490 3.69 -14.54 -17.96
N ILE A 491 2.85 -15.55 -17.80
CA ILE A 491 3.21 -16.80 -17.12
C ILE A 491 4.30 -17.54 -17.90
N GLU A 492 4.12 -17.71 -19.20
CA GLU A 492 5.09 -18.38 -20.09
C GLU A 492 6.45 -17.67 -20.09
N ARG A 493 6.45 -16.34 -20.19
CA ARG A 493 7.69 -15.55 -20.17
C ARG A 493 8.40 -15.67 -18.83
N TYR A 494 7.69 -15.55 -17.71
CA TYR A 494 8.31 -15.75 -16.40
C TYR A 494 8.85 -17.16 -16.24
N ALA A 495 8.12 -18.20 -16.68
CA ALA A 495 8.59 -19.58 -16.64
C ALA A 495 9.93 -19.76 -17.40
N LYS A 496 10.08 -19.08 -18.54
CA LYS A 496 11.31 -19.07 -19.35
C LYS A 496 12.47 -18.35 -18.65
N TYR A 497 12.22 -17.21 -17.98
CA TYR A 497 13.28 -16.34 -17.44
C TYR A 497 13.42 -16.36 -15.91
N LYS A 498 12.71 -17.23 -15.19
CA LYS A 498 12.76 -17.32 -13.72
C LYS A 498 14.17 -17.48 -13.15
N TRP A 499 15.07 -18.15 -13.87
CA TRP A 499 16.47 -18.31 -13.45
C TRP A 499 17.24 -16.99 -13.44
N VAL A 500 16.92 -16.06 -14.33
CA VAL A 500 17.46 -14.69 -14.30
C VAL A 500 16.97 -13.98 -13.02
N ALA A 501 15.70 -14.13 -12.68
CA ALA A 501 15.13 -13.57 -11.45
C ALA A 501 15.85 -14.11 -10.20
N TYR A 502 16.07 -15.43 -10.13
CA TYR A 502 16.81 -16.06 -9.03
C TYR A 502 18.27 -15.60 -8.95
N GLY A 503 18.94 -15.43 -10.10
CA GLY A 503 20.27 -14.84 -10.16
C GLY A 503 20.31 -13.42 -9.58
N ILE A 504 19.34 -12.57 -9.93
CA ILE A 504 19.21 -11.20 -9.39
C ILE A 504 18.97 -11.23 -7.87
N ILE A 505 18.10 -12.12 -7.38
CA ILE A 505 17.83 -12.29 -5.95
C ILE A 505 19.11 -12.69 -5.20
N ALA A 506 19.83 -13.70 -5.69
CA ALA A 506 21.06 -14.19 -5.08
C ALA A 506 22.16 -13.11 -5.07
N ALA A 507 22.37 -12.41 -6.18
CA ALA A 507 23.33 -11.31 -6.27
C ALA A 507 22.97 -10.17 -5.31
N THR A 508 21.68 -9.86 -5.19
CA THR A 508 21.20 -8.85 -4.24
C THR A 508 21.40 -9.29 -2.80
N LEU A 509 21.17 -10.56 -2.48
CA LEU A 509 21.43 -11.11 -1.15
C LEU A 509 22.91 -11.01 -0.78
N ALA A 510 23.82 -11.33 -1.70
CA ALA A 510 25.26 -11.16 -1.47
C ALA A 510 25.64 -9.68 -1.20
N LEU A 511 25.12 -8.75 -2.02
CA LEU A 511 25.31 -7.31 -1.82
C LEU A 511 24.73 -6.85 -0.48
N PHE A 512 23.54 -7.32 -0.12
CA PHE A 512 22.86 -6.97 1.12
C PHE A 512 23.64 -7.46 2.35
N VAL A 513 24.14 -8.70 2.33
CA VAL A 513 25.00 -9.26 3.38
C VAL A 513 26.27 -8.41 3.52
N TYR A 514 26.89 -8.01 2.41
CA TYR A 514 28.05 -7.12 2.41
C TYR A 514 27.74 -5.76 3.07
N VAL A 515 26.62 -5.13 2.73
CA VAL A 515 26.16 -3.87 3.34
C VAL A 515 25.90 -4.06 4.85
N CYS A 516 25.16 -5.11 5.24
CA CYS A 516 24.83 -5.39 6.64
C CYS A 516 26.07 -5.65 7.51
N ARG A 517 27.13 -6.26 6.95
CA ARG A 517 28.42 -6.47 7.65
C ARG A 517 29.06 -5.16 8.12
N ARG A 518 28.76 -4.05 7.44
CA ARG A 518 29.25 -2.69 7.74
C ARG A 518 28.28 -1.90 8.62
N VAL A 519 26.99 -1.97 8.33
CA VAL A 519 25.95 -1.23 9.07
C VAL A 519 25.77 -1.70 10.52
N ARG A 520 25.80 -3.03 10.77
CA ARG A 520 25.70 -3.66 12.10
C ARG A 520 24.53 -3.17 12.97
N SER A 521 23.41 -2.78 12.35
CA SER A 521 22.22 -2.29 13.05
C SER A 521 20.98 -3.01 12.58
N LEU A 522 20.21 -3.58 13.52
CA LEU A 522 19.01 -4.37 13.23
C LEU A 522 17.95 -3.53 12.50
N TRP A 523 17.63 -2.33 13.01
CA TRP A 523 16.55 -1.53 12.43
C TRP A 523 16.92 -0.98 11.04
N ILE A 524 18.19 -0.62 10.82
CA ILE A 524 18.67 -0.18 9.50
C ILE A 524 18.61 -1.37 8.51
N ALA A 525 19.07 -2.55 8.93
CA ALA A 525 19.01 -3.75 8.09
C ALA A 525 17.56 -4.14 7.75
N GLN A 526 16.63 -4.06 8.70
CA GLN A 526 15.20 -4.30 8.47
C GLN A 526 14.61 -3.30 7.45
N CYS A 527 14.93 -2.00 7.60
CA CYS A 527 14.52 -0.99 6.62
C CYS A 527 15.09 -1.24 5.22
N LEU A 528 16.35 -1.67 5.10
CA LEU A 528 16.98 -1.99 3.82
C LEU A 528 16.45 -3.30 3.21
N ALA A 529 16.00 -4.25 4.04
CA ALA A 529 15.46 -5.55 3.61
C ALA A 529 14.16 -5.44 2.82
N GLN A 530 13.51 -4.26 2.79
CA GLN A 530 12.34 -3.98 1.95
C GLN A 530 12.57 -4.30 0.46
N ILE A 531 13.83 -4.26 -0.02
CA ILE A 531 14.16 -4.66 -1.39
C ILE A 531 13.73 -6.10 -1.69
N PHE A 532 13.82 -7.01 -0.72
CA PHE A 532 13.43 -8.40 -0.90
C PHE A 532 11.91 -8.57 -0.99
N VAL A 533 11.12 -7.62 -0.49
CA VAL A 533 9.68 -7.60 -0.75
C VAL A 533 9.44 -7.43 -2.25
N ILE A 534 10.12 -6.49 -2.91
CA ILE A 534 10.02 -6.28 -4.37
C ILE A 534 10.55 -7.49 -5.15
N LEU A 535 11.65 -8.10 -4.69
CA LEU A 535 12.34 -9.15 -5.42
C LEU A 535 11.68 -10.53 -5.28
N ALA A 536 11.14 -10.86 -4.10
CA ALA A 536 10.67 -12.19 -3.76
C ALA A 536 9.13 -12.31 -3.71
N SER A 537 8.39 -11.23 -3.96
CA SER A 537 6.93 -11.26 -4.02
C SER A 537 6.38 -10.54 -5.25
N GLN A 538 5.17 -10.93 -5.65
CA GLN A 538 4.36 -10.23 -6.64
C GLN A 538 3.15 -9.66 -5.91
N LEU A 539 3.12 -8.34 -5.75
CA LEU A 539 2.13 -7.68 -4.90
C LEU A 539 1.19 -6.84 -5.72
N THR A 540 -0.07 -6.77 -5.32
CA THR A 540 -0.95 -5.67 -5.74
C THR A 540 -0.36 -4.34 -5.27
N CYS A 541 -0.45 -3.33 -6.13
CA CYS A 541 0.26 -2.06 -5.99
C CYS A 541 0.13 -1.42 -4.59
N TYR A 542 -1.06 -1.43 -4.00
CA TYR A 542 -1.33 -0.77 -2.71
C TYR A 542 -0.49 -1.29 -1.53
N TYR A 543 0.13 -2.48 -1.64
CA TYR A 543 1.09 -2.95 -0.65
C TYR A 543 2.43 -2.22 -0.68
N TYR A 544 2.79 -1.50 -1.76
CA TYR A 544 4.01 -0.69 -1.85
C TYR A 544 4.07 0.46 -0.84
N SER A 545 3.00 0.69 -0.07
CA SER A 545 3.03 1.50 1.14
C SER A 545 4.12 1.05 2.14
N PHE A 546 4.58 -0.22 2.09
CA PHE A 546 5.72 -0.70 2.87
C PHE A 546 7.00 0.13 2.65
N MET A 547 7.13 0.82 1.51
CA MET A 547 8.30 1.64 1.20
C MET A 547 8.47 2.83 2.15
N ILE A 548 7.47 3.12 3.01
CA ILE A 548 7.64 4.04 4.14
C ILE A 548 8.81 3.66 5.06
N LEU A 549 9.26 2.39 5.05
CA LEU A 549 10.47 1.93 5.74
C LEU A 549 11.76 2.65 5.27
N ALA A 550 11.75 3.33 4.12
CA ALA A 550 12.85 4.21 3.72
C ALA A 550 12.96 5.48 4.56
N ALA A 551 11.86 5.99 5.13
CA ALA A 551 11.88 7.24 5.89
C ALA A 551 12.76 7.18 7.16
N PRO A 552 12.72 6.12 8.00
CA PRO A 552 13.66 5.96 9.11
C PRO A 552 15.15 6.07 8.75
N LEU A 553 15.53 5.68 7.53
CA LEU A 553 16.92 5.74 7.08
C LEU A 553 17.43 7.17 6.94
N SER A 554 16.55 8.16 6.74
CA SER A 554 16.94 9.57 6.62
C SER A 554 17.51 10.13 7.92
N ARG A 555 17.18 9.50 9.06
CA ARG A 555 17.74 9.85 10.36
C ARG A 555 19.26 9.68 10.42
N VAL A 556 19.79 8.74 9.65
CA VAL A 556 21.23 8.40 9.61
C VAL A 556 21.88 9.04 8.39
N LYS A 557 21.18 9.08 7.26
CA LYS A 557 21.66 9.65 5.99
C LYS A 557 20.65 10.66 5.45
N PRO A 558 20.64 11.92 5.93
CA PRO A 558 19.67 12.94 5.50
C PRO A 558 19.66 13.20 3.99
N GLN A 559 20.77 12.91 3.30
CA GLN A 559 20.84 13.08 1.84
C GLN A 559 19.86 12.21 1.04
N ILE A 560 19.27 11.17 1.65
CA ILE A 560 18.28 10.33 0.96
C ILE A 560 16.91 10.98 0.86
N GLU A 561 16.64 12.06 1.63
CA GLU A 561 15.34 12.75 1.63
C GLU A 561 14.99 13.25 0.22
N VAL A 562 15.94 13.88 -0.48
CA VAL A 562 15.73 14.38 -1.84
C VAL A 562 15.39 13.26 -2.83
N PRO A 563 16.20 12.18 -2.97
CA PRO A 563 15.83 11.05 -3.83
C PRO A 563 14.51 10.37 -3.44
N LEU A 564 14.16 10.32 -2.15
CA LEU A 564 12.90 9.75 -1.70
C LEU A 564 11.69 10.59 -2.14
N PHE A 565 11.79 11.92 -2.01
CA PHE A 565 10.77 12.83 -2.53
C PHE A 565 10.73 12.85 -4.06
N GLY A 566 11.90 12.75 -4.71
CA GLY A 566 12.03 12.57 -6.15
C GLY A 566 11.33 11.31 -6.64
N LEU A 567 11.45 10.19 -5.91
CA LEU A 567 10.71 8.95 -6.19
C LEU A 567 9.19 9.18 -6.09
N ALA A 568 8.71 9.84 -5.03
CA ALA A 568 7.29 10.15 -4.88
C ALA A 568 6.77 11.02 -6.05
N ALA A 569 7.49 12.09 -6.41
CA ALA A 569 7.11 12.95 -7.54
C ALA A 569 7.14 12.21 -8.88
N LEU A 570 8.21 11.47 -9.16
CA LEU A 570 8.37 10.69 -10.39
C LEU A 570 7.27 9.63 -10.53
N SER A 571 6.88 8.99 -9.43
CA SER A 571 5.78 8.03 -9.43
C SER A 571 4.46 8.67 -9.89
N GLN A 572 4.17 9.91 -9.48
CA GLN A 572 2.97 10.64 -9.92
C GLN A 572 3.02 10.96 -11.41
N PHE A 573 4.19 11.39 -11.92
CA PHE A 573 4.34 11.64 -13.36
C PHE A 573 4.14 10.37 -14.19
N ILE A 574 4.70 9.23 -13.76
CA ILE A 574 4.49 7.93 -14.42
C ILE A 574 3.02 7.54 -14.40
N TRP A 575 2.35 7.72 -13.25
CA TRP A 575 0.93 7.42 -13.10
C TRP A 575 0.06 8.20 -14.11
N MET A 576 0.38 9.48 -14.32
CA MET A 576 -0.31 10.33 -15.28
C MET A 576 0.11 10.10 -16.74
N ALA A 577 1.33 9.63 -16.99
CA ALA A 577 1.90 9.49 -18.34
C ALA A 577 1.45 8.22 -19.06
N PHE A 578 1.36 7.10 -18.35
CA PHE A 578 0.96 5.84 -18.97
C PHE A 578 -0.57 5.69 -18.96
N TYR A 579 -1.12 5.10 -20.02
CA TYR A 579 -2.54 4.76 -20.09
C TYR A 579 -2.82 3.37 -19.52
N TRP A 580 -2.07 2.37 -20.00
CA TRP A 580 -2.22 0.97 -19.63
C TRP A 580 -1.66 0.68 -18.23
N ASN A 581 -2.40 -0.13 -17.45
CA ASN A 581 -2.03 -0.43 -16.07
C ASN A 581 -0.73 -1.24 -15.98
N ASP A 582 -0.55 -2.25 -16.82
CA ASP A 582 0.66 -3.07 -16.79
C ASP A 582 1.93 -2.25 -17.02
N ASP A 583 1.92 -1.30 -17.96
CA ASP A 583 3.05 -0.40 -18.20
C ASP A 583 3.30 0.55 -17.01
N LYS A 584 2.23 1.11 -16.41
CA LYS A 584 2.33 1.92 -15.19
C LYS A 584 3.06 1.15 -14.10
N TYR A 585 2.54 -0.01 -13.74
CA TYR A 585 3.03 -0.77 -12.58
C TYR A 585 4.36 -1.48 -12.85
N TYR A 586 4.67 -1.81 -14.11
CA TYR A 586 6.03 -2.18 -14.53
C TYR A 586 7.00 -1.05 -14.22
N THR A 587 6.70 0.17 -14.67
CA THR A 587 7.61 1.32 -14.53
C THR A 587 7.76 1.74 -13.07
N LEU A 588 6.65 1.76 -12.32
CA LEU A 588 6.65 2.00 -10.88
C LEU A 588 7.48 0.95 -10.12
N THR A 589 7.44 -0.32 -10.56
CA THR A 589 8.29 -1.38 -10.00
C THR A 589 9.77 -1.08 -10.27
N ALA A 590 10.11 -0.74 -11.50
CA ALA A 590 11.50 -0.47 -11.91
C ALA A 590 12.12 0.69 -11.12
N ILE A 591 11.43 1.83 -10.99
CA ILE A 591 11.96 2.97 -10.23
C ILE A 591 12.02 2.70 -8.72
N SER A 592 11.08 1.92 -8.18
CA SER A 592 11.07 1.53 -6.76
C SER A 592 12.25 0.62 -6.45
N LEU A 593 12.52 -0.36 -7.33
CA LEU A 593 13.65 -1.26 -7.21
C LEU A 593 14.98 -0.52 -7.38
N ALA A 594 15.09 0.38 -8.35
CA ALA A 594 16.26 1.23 -8.54
C ALA A 594 16.55 2.09 -7.31
N PHE A 595 15.51 2.65 -6.69
CA PHE A 595 15.65 3.39 -5.43
C PHE A 595 16.12 2.49 -4.27
N CYS A 596 15.61 1.27 -4.15
CA CYS A 596 16.11 0.32 -3.15
C CYS A 596 17.58 -0.04 -3.36
N TYR A 597 18.04 -0.24 -4.60
CA TYR A 597 19.47 -0.43 -4.89
C TYR A 597 20.30 0.82 -4.55
N TYR A 598 19.79 2.02 -4.85
CA TYR A 598 20.40 3.27 -4.42
C TYR A 598 20.60 3.31 -2.90
N LEU A 599 19.61 2.89 -2.11
CA LEU A 599 19.74 2.79 -0.65
C LEU A 599 20.86 1.81 -0.24
N LEU A 600 20.95 0.63 -0.85
CA LEU A 600 22.05 -0.31 -0.59
C LEU A 600 23.41 0.33 -0.91
N CYS A 601 23.53 1.06 -2.02
CA CYS A 601 24.74 1.78 -2.40
C CYS A 601 25.12 2.85 -1.37
N VAL A 602 24.16 3.68 -0.93
CA VAL A 602 24.39 4.73 0.10
C VAL A 602 24.88 4.13 1.42
N PHE A 603 24.36 2.97 1.81
CA PHE A 603 24.72 2.30 3.07
C PHE A 603 25.92 1.34 2.94
N SER A 604 26.43 1.11 1.73
CA SER A 604 27.64 0.29 1.48
C SER A 604 28.94 0.96 1.97
N GLY A 605 28.92 2.27 2.18
CA GLY A 605 30.10 3.06 2.58
C GLY A 605 31.08 3.36 1.43
N ARG A 606 30.73 3.09 0.16
CA ARG A 606 31.43 3.70 -0.98
C ARG A 606 31.03 5.17 -1.09
N THR A 607 32.00 6.07 -1.13
CA THR A 607 31.77 7.48 -1.47
C THR A 607 31.24 7.56 -2.90
N PHE A 608 30.12 8.27 -3.09
CA PHE A 608 29.73 8.70 -4.44
C PHE A 608 30.85 9.58 -5.02
N PRO A 609 31.09 9.57 -6.35
CA PRO A 609 32.19 10.31 -6.98
C PRO A 609 32.14 11.84 -6.79
N TRP A 610 31.05 12.38 -6.23
CA TRP A 610 30.96 13.78 -5.84
C TRP A 610 31.60 14.01 -4.47
N LYS A 611 32.91 14.24 -4.46
CA LYS A 611 33.67 14.69 -3.28
C LYS A 611 33.09 16.02 -2.79
N LYS A 612 32.89 16.17 -1.46
CA LYS A 612 32.93 17.50 -0.84
C LYS A 612 34.35 18.04 -1.08
N PRO A 613 34.55 19.31 -1.46
CA PRO A 613 35.87 19.92 -1.39
C PRO A 613 36.41 19.72 0.04
N GLU A 614 37.62 19.19 0.16
CA GLU A 614 38.30 19.09 1.45
C GLU A 614 38.41 20.51 2.02
N GLU A 615 38.04 20.68 3.29
CA GLU A 615 38.39 21.91 4.00
C GLU A 615 39.93 21.99 4.03
N PRO A 616 40.54 23.14 3.71
CA PRO A 616 41.98 23.28 3.76
C PRO A 616 42.47 22.97 5.18
N SER A 617 43.48 22.10 5.28
CA SER A 617 44.15 21.81 6.55
C SER A 617 44.55 23.12 7.25
N PRO A 618 44.33 23.25 8.57
CA PRO A 618 44.87 24.38 9.30
C PRO A 618 46.39 24.40 9.14
N ALA A 619 46.93 25.58 8.80
CA ALA A 619 48.36 25.79 8.65
C ALA A 619 49.10 25.37 9.94
N PRO A 620 50.31 24.79 9.83
CA PRO A 620 51.09 24.41 11.00
C PRO A 620 51.36 25.63 11.88
N ALA A 621 51.19 25.47 13.19
CA ALA A 621 51.45 26.50 14.17
C ALA A 621 52.92 26.93 14.11
N VAL A 622 53.14 28.22 13.85
CA VAL A 622 54.45 28.85 13.98
C VAL A 622 54.76 28.92 15.47
N THR A 623 55.76 28.14 15.90
CA THR A 623 56.37 28.26 17.22
C THR A 623 57.16 29.57 17.28
N SER A 624 56.67 30.56 18.02
CA SER A 624 57.46 31.71 18.43
C SER A 624 58.27 31.34 19.68
N GLN A 625 59.57 31.14 19.50
CA GLN A 625 60.55 31.29 20.59
C GLN A 625 60.89 32.77 20.72
N SER A 626 60.61 33.35 21.89
CA SER A 626 61.37 34.43 22.52
C SER A 626 60.95 34.53 23.98
#